data_AF-A0A933MZN3-F1
#
_entry.id   AF-A0A933MZN3-F1
#
_cell.length_a   1.000
_cell.length_b   1.000
_cell.length_c   1.000
_cell.angle_alpha   90.00
_cell.angle_beta   90.00
_cell.angle_gamma   90.00
#
_symmetry.space_group_name_H-M   'P 1'
#
loop_
_entity.id
_entity.type
_entity.pdbx_description
1 polymer ?
#
loop_
_entity_poly.entity_id
_entity_poly.type
_entity_poly.pdbx_seq_one_letter_code
_entity_poly.pdbx_strand_id
1 'polypeptide(L)'
;MPNLLSAVYEGRGIVKLSEEPVGVQAQQRVTVVIVPAVSSAEIPSADIPAESNLQEITHGLLVVEARLWEFERQHGLKSADFHRLATEGKLEELDGSDHQLDFIEWLGLYKLWLTLKRKYDQRVAATPDLAAMLE
;
A
#
# COMPACT_ATOMS: atom_id res chain seq x y z
N MET A 1 16.40 25.50 7.93
CA MET A 1 15.72 24.22 8.25
C MET A 1 14.41 24.20 7.47
N PRO A 2 14.03 23.10 6.81
CA PRO A 2 12.72 23.00 6.16
C PRO A 2 11.62 23.11 7.22
N ASN A 3 10.62 23.96 6.97
CA ASN A 3 9.52 24.17 7.90
C ASN A 3 8.49 23.06 7.68
N LEU A 4 8.40 22.12 8.62
CA LEU A 4 7.47 20.99 8.54
C LEU A 4 6.15 21.42 9.18
N LEU A 5 5.09 21.47 8.39
CA LEU A 5 3.75 21.85 8.84
C LEU A 5 2.81 20.67 8.66
N SER A 6 1.99 20.42 9.69
CA SER A 6 0.87 19.49 9.58
C SER A 6 -0.19 20.06 8.64
N ALA A 7 -0.84 19.19 7.89
CA ALA A 7 -1.88 19.58 6.94
C ALA A 7 -2.95 18.50 6.82
N VAL A 8 -4.18 18.91 6.49
CA VAL A 8 -5.32 18.04 6.24
C VAL A 8 -5.77 18.20 4.80
N TYR A 9 -5.97 17.08 4.10
CA TYR A 9 -6.53 17.10 2.75
C TYR A 9 -8.06 17.17 2.83
N GLU A 10 -8.66 18.24 2.32
CA GLU A 10 -10.11 18.46 2.34
C GLU A 10 -10.82 17.95 1.08
N GLY A 11 -10.08 17.32 0.15
CA GLY A 11 -10.61 16.92 -1.15
C GLY A 11 -10.49 18.00 -2.22
N ARG A 12 -10.76 17.65 -3.48
CA ARG A 12 -10.74 18.56 -4.65
C ARG A 12 -9.41 19.32 -4.84
N GLY A 13 -8.29 18.74 -4.43
CA GLY A 13 -6.97 19.37 -4.54
C GLY A 13 -6.69 20.46 -3.48
N ILE A 14 -7.53 20.56 -2.44
CA ILE A 14 -7.36 21.53 -1.37
C ILE A 14 -6.64 20.87 -0.19
N VAL A 15 -5.53 21.47 0.22
CA VAL A 15 -4.76 21.09 1.41
C VAL A 15 -4.85 22.25 2.39
N LYS A 16 -5.39 21.99 3.58
CA LYS A 16 -5.49 22.97 4.66
C LYS A 16 -4.33 22.77 5.62
N LEU A 17 -3.47 23.77 5.75
CA LEU A 17 -2.38 23.76 6.70
C LEU A 17 -2.92 23.99 8.11
N SER A 18 -2.34 23.31 9.10
CA SER A 18 -2.71 23.49 10.51
C SER A 18 -2.31 24.86 11.05
N GLU A 19 -1.31 25.49 10.43
CA GLU A 19 -0.77 26.80 10.82
C GLU A 19 -0.39 27.61 9.57
N GLU A 20 -0.30 28.93 9.73
CA GLU A 20 0.15 29.80 8.64
C GLU A 20 1.65 29.58 8.37
N PRO A 21 2.04 29.36 7.11
CA PRO A 21 3.43 29.12 6.78
C PRO A 21 4.25 30.40 6.98
N VAL A 22 5.15 30.37 7.96
CA VAL A 22 6.07 31.47 8.26
C VAL A 22 7.00 31.69 7.08
N GLY A 23 7.01 32.93 6.55
CA GLY A 23 7.90 33.34 5.47
C GLY A 23 7.36 33.13 4.06
N VAL A 24 6.09 32.75 3.89
CA VAL A 24 5.42 32.68 2.58
C VAL A 24 4.63 33.95 2.33
N GLN A 25 4.92 34.64 1.23
CA GLN A 25 4.18 35.84 0.83
C GLN A 25 2.90 35.48 0.04
N ALA A 26 1.91 36.37 0.08
CA ALA A 26 0.71 36.21 -0.73
C ALA A 26 1.08 36.04 -2.22
N GLN A 27 0.46 35.07 -2.89
CA GLN A 27 0.67 34.73 -4.32
C GLN A 27 2.03 34.10 -4.68
N GLN A 28 2.86 33.74 -3.69
CA GLN A 28 4.11 33.02 -3.93
C GLN A 28 3.83 31.57 -4.35
N ARG A 29 4.47 31.12 -5.44
CA ARG A 29 4.49 29.70 -5.82
C ARG A 29 5.38 28.92 -4.86
N VAL A 30 4.81 27.94 -4.16
CA VAL A 30 5.52 27.03 -3.26
C VAL A 30 5.29 25.58 -3.71
N THR A 31 6.35 24.77 -3.59
CA THR A 31 6.26 23.32 -3.80
C THR A 31 6.01 22.67 -2.45
N VAL A 32 4.87 22.01 -2.30
CA VAL A 32 4.52 21.30 -1.08
C VAL A 32 4.77 19.82 -1.32
N VAL A 33 5.72 19.25 -0.56
CA VAL A 33 5.93 17.81 -0.55
C VAL A 33 5.03 17.23 0.53
N ILE A 34 3.95 16.58 0.11
CA ILE A 34 3.09 15.84 1.04
C ILE A 34 3.83 14.56 1.37
N VAL A 35 4.51 14.54 2.51
CA VAL A 35 5.01 13.32 3.10
C VAL A 35 3.84 12.73 3.88
N PRO A 36 3.21 11.63 3.43
CA PRO A 36 2.31 10.92 4.31
C PRO A 36 3.13 10.53 5.54
N ALA A 37 2.78 11.09 6.70
CA ALA A 37 3.25 10.54 7.94
C ALA A 37 2.69 9.12 7.97
N VAL A 38 3.50 8.15 7.54
CA VAL A 38 3.34 6.76 7.94
C VAL A 38 3.59 6.75 9.44
N SER A 39 2.59 7.20 10.19
CA SER A 39 2.33 6.62 11.49
C SER A 39 2.44 5.12 11.26
N SER A 40 3.23 4.44 12.06
CA SER A 40 3.31 2.98 11.99
C SER A 40 1.94 2.31 12.26
N ALA A 41 0.91 3.10 12.56
CA ALA A 41 -0.49 2.78 12.36
C ALA A 41 -1.00 3.44 11.06
N GLU A 42 -1.59 2.63 10.16
CA GLU A 42 -2.38 3.07 9.00
C GLU A 42 -1.62 3.31 7.69
N ILE A 43 -0.87 2.30 7.24
CA ILE A 43 -1.10 1.87 5.84
C ILE A 43 -2.61 1.61 5.76
N PRO A 44 -3.35 2.06 4.74
CA PRO A 44 -4.72 1.63 4.57
C PRO A 44 -4.67 0.13 4.28
N SER A 45 -4.65 -0.68 5.35
CA SER A 45 -5.39 -1.92 5.33
C SER A 45 -6.78 -1.45 4.96
N ALA A 46 -7.18 -1.69 3.72
CA ALA A 46 -8.59 -1.91 3.45
C ALA A 46 -9.08 -2.72 4.65
N ASP A 47 -9.98 -2.14 5.44
CA ASP A 47 -10.62 -2.78 6.58
C ASP A 47 -11.32 -4.01 6.00
N ILE A 48 -10.57 -5.09 5.82
CA ILE A 48 -11.08 -6.43 5.56
C ILE A 48 -11.45 -6.86 6.98
N PRO A 49 -12.75 -6.94 7.31
CA PRO A 49 -13.20 -7.35 8.63
C PRO A 49 -12.44 -8.58 9.10
N ALA A 50 -12.14 -8.69 10.40
CA ALA A 50 -11.63 -9.94 10.97
C ALA A 50 -12.57 -11.12 10.66
N GLU A 51 -13.86 -10.81 10.44
CA GLU A 51 -14.93 -11.74 10.11
C GLU A 51 -15.11 -12.03 8.61
N SER A 52 -14.28 -11.48 7.71
CA SER A 52 -14.43 -11.76 6.28
C SER A 52 -14.48 -13.25 5.98
N ASN A 53 -15.49 -13.64 5.23
CA ASN A 53 -15.70 -15.03 4.82
C ASN A 53 -14.68 -15.44 3.74
N LEU A 54 -14.57 -16.74 3.49
CA LEU A 54 -13.60 -17.28 2.53
C LEU A 54 -13.79 -16.72 1.11
N GLN A 55 -15.02 -16.45 0.69
CA GLN A 55 -15.34 -15.93 -0.64
C GLN A 55 -14.82 -14.50 -0.81
N GLU A 56 -15.01 -13.63 0.18
CA GLU A 56 -14.49 -12.26 0.18
C GLU A 56 -12.96 -12.23 0.14
N ILE A 57 -12.31 -13.08 0.95
CA ILE A 57 -10.84 -13.18 0.97
C ILE A 57 -10.32 -13.68 -0.38
N THR A 58 -10.97 -14.69 -0.96
CA THR A 58 -10.60 -15.25 -2.27
C THR A 58 -10.77 -14.22 -3.38
N HIS A 59 -11.88 -13.47 -3.37
CA HIS A 59 -12.10 -12.40 -4.34
C HIS A 59 -11.04 -11.30 -4.21
N GLY A 60 -10.73 -10.89 -2.98
CA GLY A 60 -9.66 -9.92 -2.72
C GLY A 60 -8.30 -10.40 -3.22
N LEU A 61 -7.94 -11.68 -3.00
CA LEU A 61 -6.71 -12.26 -3.53
C LEU A 61 -6.64 -12.17 -5.05
N LEU A 62 -7.70 -12.57 -5.77
CA LEU A 62 -7.73 -12.53 -7.24
C LEU A 62 -7.58 -11.11 -7.79
N VAL A 63 -8.25 -10.13 -7.18
CA VAL A 63 -8.16 -8.72 -7.60
C VAL A 63 -6.75 -8.18 -7.39
N VAL A 64 -6.14 -8.44 -6.23
CA VAL A 64 -4.79 -7.98 -5.93
C VAL A 64 -3.76 -8.68 -6.81
N GLU A 65 -3.89 -9.98 -7.06
CA GLU A 65 -3.01 -10.75 -7.95
C GLU A 65 -3.02 -10.22 -9.38
N ALA A 66 -4.20 -9.90 -9.92
CA ALA A 66 -4.32 -9.33 -11.26
C ALA A 66 -3.56 -8.01 -11.39
N ARG A 67 -3.61 -7.15 -10.36
CA ARG A 67 -2.91 -5.86 -10.36
C ARG A 67 -1.41 -6.00 -10.11
N LEU A 68 -0.99 -6.93 -9.26
CA LEU A 68 0.42 -7.30 -9.12
C LEU A 68 1.00 -7.77 -10.45
N TRP A 69 0.27 -8.58 -11.22
CA TRP A 69 0.71 -9.03 -12.55
C TRP A 69 0.91 -7.90 -13.57
N GLU A 70 0.22 -6.78 -13.44
CA GLU A 70 0.45 -5.62 -14.30
C GLU A 70 1.83 -5.01 -14.01
N PHE A 71 2.15 -4.79 -12.74
CA PHE A 71 3.47 -4.31 -12.33
C PHE A 71 4.59 -5.29 -12.68
N GLU A 72 4.40 -6.60 -12.43
CA GLU A 72 5.39 -7.62 -12.76
C GLU A 72 5.70 -7.64 -14.26
N ARG A 73 4.70 -7.42 -15.11
CA ARG A 73 4.87 -7.38 -16.56
C ARG A 73 5.53 -6.08 -17.02
N GLN A 74 5.15 -4.95 -16.43
CA GLN A 74 5.71 -3.64 -16.76
C GLN A 74 7.19 -3.54 -16.40
N HIS A 75 7.59 -4.11 -15.26
CA HIS A 75 8.96 -4.00 -14.74
C HIS A 75 9.80 -5.28 -14.93
N GLY A 76 9.21 -6.38 -15.40
CA GLY A 76 9.92 -7.64 -15.62
C GLY A 76 10.44 -8.32 -14.35
N LEU A 77 9.91 -7.93 -13.18
CA LEU A 77 10.38 -8.35 -11.86
C LEU A 77 9.22 -8.94 -11.06
N LYS A 78 9.45 -10.03 -10.33
CA LYS A 78 8.41 -10.63 -9.47
C LYS A 78 8.14 -9.77 -8.24
N SER A 79 6.88 -9.70 -7.83
CA SER A 79 6.46 -8.87 -6.69
C SER A 79 7.17 -9.24 -5.38
N ALA A 80 7.46 -10.53 -5.19
CA ALA A 80 8.23 -11.01 -4.05
C ALA A 80 9.69 -10.54 -4.07
N ASP A 81 10.34 -10.57 -5.24
CA ASP A 81 11.72 -10.10 -5.41
C ASP A 81 11.81 -8.59 -5.31
N PHE A 82 10.87 -7.87 -5.92
CA PHE A 82 10.69 -6.44 -5.75
C PHE A 82 10.56 -6.05 -4.28
N HIS A 83 9.66 -6.71 -3.53
CA HIS A 83 9.48 -6.44 -2.11
C HIS A 83 10.75 -6.70 -1.29
N ARG A 84 11.51 -7.75 -1.63
CA ARG A 84 12.80 -8.04 -0.99
C ARG A 84 13.82 -6.92 -1.25
N LEU A 85 14.04 -6.55 -2.52
CA LEU A 85 14.94 -5.46 -2.88
C LEU A 85 14.54 -4.14 -2.22
N ALA A 86 13.24 -3.85 -2.18
CA ALA A 86 12.69 -2.68 -1.53
C ALA A 86 12.95 -2.65 -0.02
N THR A 87 12.79 -3.79 0.65
CA THR A 87 13.02 -3.91 2.09
C THR A 87 14.51 -3.89 2.44
N GLU A 88 15.37 -4.35 1.53
CA GLU A 88 16.83 -4.29 1.65
C GLU A 88 17.42 -2.92 1.30
N GLY A 89 16.60 -1.95 0.89
CA GLY A 89 17.06 -0.62 0.46
C GLY A 89 17.80 -0.61 -0.88
N LYS A 90 17.66 -1.66 -1.69
CA LYS A 90 18.34 -1.83 -2.99
C LYS A 90 17.48 -1.39 -4.18
N LEU A 91 16.51 -0.51 -3.94
CA LEU A 91 15.68 0.09 -4.99
C LEU A 91 16.48 0.99 -5.94
N GLU A 92 17.67 1.43 -5.55
CA GLU A 92 18.59 2.22 -6.40
C GLU A 92 19.07 1.42 -7.63
N GLU A 93 18.97 0.09 -7.60
CA GLU A 93 19.25 -0.78 -8.75
C GLU A 93 18.11 -0.73 -9.80
N LEU A 94 16.94 -0.19 -9.44
CA LEU A 94 15.78 0.02 -10.33
C LEU A 94 15.81 1.49 -10.81
N ASP A 95 16.77 1.80 -11.67
CA ASP A 95 17.07 3.14 -12.18
C ASP A 95 15.84 3.81 -12.85
N GLY A 96 15.50 5.05 -12.46
CA GLY A 96 14.43 5.86 -13.08
C GLY A 96 13.54 6.63 -12.10
N SER A 97 13.73 7.95 -11.99
CA SER A 97 12.99 8.83 -11.08
C SER A 97 11.48 8.90 -11.31
N ASP A 98 11.00 8.50 -12.48
CA ASP A 98 9.59 8.62 -12.88
C ASP A 98 8.69 7.47 -12.38
N HIS A 99 9.26 6.39 -11.81
CA HIS A 99 8.51 5.21 -11.34
C HIS A 99 8.32 5.12 -9.83
N GLN A 100 8.72 6.15 -9.06
CA GLN A 100 8.60 6.12 -7.60
C GLN A 100 7.15 5.93 -7.10
N LEU A 101 6.17 6.50 -7.80
CA LEU A 101 4.76 6.33 -7.44
C LEU A 101 4.28 4.89 -7.72
N ASP A 102 4.69 4.30 -8.84
CA ASP A 102 4.39 2.91 -9.21
C ASP A 102 4.95 1.94 -8.15
N PHE A 103 6.16 2.19 -7.66
CA PHE A 103 6.81 1.36 -6.63
C PHE A 103 6.11 1.42 -5.27
N ILE A 104 5.58 2.60 -4.88
CA ILE A 104 4.80 2.74 -3.64
C ILE A 104 3.50 1.94 -3.74
N GLU A 105 2.77 2.07 -4.86
CA GLU A 105 1.53 1.30 -5.09
C GLU A 105 1.81 -0.20 -5.10
N TRP A 106 2.83 -0.64 -5.83
CA TRP A 106 3.21 -2.04 -5.93
C TRP A 106 3.57 -2.64 -4.56
N LEU A 107 4.34 -1.90 -3.75
CA LEU A 107 4.71 -2.34 -2.40
C LEU A 107 3.46 -2.48 -1.49
N GLY A 108 2.52 -1.53 -1.59
CA GLY A 108 1.26 -1.56 -0.86
C GLY A 108 0.41 -2.77 -1.24
N LEU A 109 0.25 -3.03 -2.55
CA LEU A 109 -0.50 -4.18 -3.06
C LEU A 109 0.09 -5.51 -2.61
N TYR A 110 1.41 -5.65 -2.65
CA TYR A 110 2.03 -6.92 -2.25
C TYR A 110 1.88 -7.18 -0.74
N LYS A 111 1.97 -6.13 0.09
CA LYS A 111 1.69 -6.24 1.54
C LYS A 111 0.22 -6.61 1.81
N LEU A 112 -0.71 -6.07 1.03
CA LEU A 112 -2.12 -6.44 1.10
C LEU A 112 -2.32 -7.91 0.71
N TRP A 113 -1.69 -8.37 -0.37
CA TRP A 113 -1.73 -9.78 -0.79
C TRP A 113 -1.24 -10.72 0.32
N LEU A 114 -0.10 -10.42 0.96
CA LEU A 114 0.42 -11.21 2.09
C LEU A 114 -0.58 -11.29 3.25
N THR A 115 -1.29 -10.20 3.53
CA THR A 115 -2.29 -10.13 4.59
C THR A 115 -3.51 -11.00 4.26
N LEU A 116 -4.02 -10.88 3.04
CA LEU A 116 -5.14 -11.70 2.54
C LEU A 116 -4.78 -13.18 2.52
N LYS A 117 -3.57 -13.52 2.04
CA LYS A 117 -3.08 -14.90 1.98
C LYS A 117 -2.99 -15.52 3.37
N ARG A 118 -2.48 -14.78 4.36
CA ARG A 118 -2.44 -15.24 5.76
C ARG A 118 -3.84 -15.51 6.31
N LYS A 119 -4.80 -14.61 6.06
CA LYS A 119 -6.20 -14.80 6.48
C LYS A 119 -6.84 -16.01 5.80
N TYR A 120 -6.60 -16.19 4.50
CA TYR A 120 -7.06 -17.36 3.75
C TYR A 120 -6.53 -18.65 4.38
N ASP A 121 -5.22 -18.73 4.61
CA ASP A 121 -4.57 -19.92 5.19
C ASP A 121 -5.12 -20.24 6.58
N GLN A 122 -5.33 -19.22 7.42
CA GLN A 122 -5.96 -19.38 8.74
C GLN A 122 -7.40 -19.92 8.65
N ARG A 123 -8.19 -19.42 7.69
CA ARG A 123 -9.59 -19.85 7.51
C ARG A 123 -9.71 -21.26 6.93
N VAL A 124 -8.86 -21.60 5.97
CA VAL A 124 -8.79 -22.96 5.42
C VAL A 124 -8.35 -23.94 6.49
N ALA A 125 -7.32 -23.63 7.27
CA ALA A 125 -6.87 -24.51 8.36
C ALA A 125 -7.91 -24.66 9.49
N ALA A 126 -8.73 -23.63 9.74
CA ALA A 126 -9.82 -23.68 10.71
C ALA A 126 -11.08 -24.37 10.19
N THR A 127 -11.19 -24.61 8.88
CA THR A 127 -12.29 -25.38 8.31
C THR A 127 -11.91 -26.86 8.40
N PRO A 128 -12.61 -27.66 9.22
CA PRO A 128 -12.32 -29.09 9.30
C PRO A 128 -12.46 -29.71 7.91
N ASP A 129 -11.57 -30.67 7.62
CA ASP A 129 -11.58 -31.41 6.37
C ASP A 129 -12.98 -32.03 6.16
N LEU A 130 -13.62 -31.71 5.03
CA LEU A 130 -14.90 -32.31 4.65
C LEU A 130 -14.77 -33.85 4.57
N ALA A 131 -13.58 -34.38 4.31
CA ALA A 131 -13.31 -35.81 4.35
C ALA A 131 -13.37 -36.39 5.78
N ALA A 132 -13.00 -35.61 6.80
CA ALA A 132 -13.06 -36.04 8.21
C ALA A 132 -14.47 -35.94 8.82
N MET A 133 -15.42 -35.29 8.13
CA MET A 133 -16.82 -35.16 8.56
C MET A 133 -17.76 -36.18 7.90
N LEU A 134 -17.25 -37.01 6.98
CA LEU A 134 -18.00 -38.03 6.24
C LEU A 134 -17.61 -39.48 6.59
N GLU A 135 -16.73 -39.68 7.59
CA GLU A 135 -16.51 -40.97 8.28
C GLU A 135 -17.35 -41.10 9.54
#